data_AF-A0AAV7A5F8-F1
#
_entry.id   AF-A0AAV7A5F8-F1
#
_cell.length_a   1.000
_cell.length_b   1.000
_cell.length_c   1.000
_cell.angle_alpha   90.00
_cell.angle_beta   90.00
_cell.angle_gamma   90.00
#
_symmetry.space_group_name_H-M   'P 1'
#
loop_
_entity.id
_entity.type
_entity.pdbx_description
1 polymer ?
#
loop_
_entity_poly.entity_id
_entity_poly.type
_entity_poly.pdbx_seq_one_letter_code
_entity_poly.pdbx_strand_id
1 'polypeptide(L)'
;MAASDRATLLVRRVRAAVRIFCRHRYKKKWATSFAAPSPPRLALQYFDVNYGAQLGSLWPSVRVGLLSEQKYGALINNFSSVEAVTRRLSDLSSTDLLQEARVGGGDTQRMDG
;
A
#
# COMPACT_ATOMS: atom_id res chain seq x y z
N MET A 1 21.97 -37.73 -63.87
CA MET A 1 21.34 -36.52 -63.26
C MET A 1 20.84 -36.80 -61.83
N ALA A 2 21.65 -37.36 -60.92
CA ALA A 2 21.20 -37.74 -59.57
C ALA A 2 21.89 -36.97 -58.42
N ALA A 3 22.96 -36.21 -58.71
CA ALA A 3 23.75 -35.49 -57.70
C ALA A 3 23.11 -34.16 -57.26
N SER A 4 22.42 -33.47 -58.18
CA SER A 4 21.74 -32.19 -57.90
C SER A 4 20.62 -32.33 -56.87
N ASP A 5 19.90 -33.46 -56.91
CA ASP A 5 18.72 -33.67 -56.07
C ASP A 5 19.11 -33.88 -54.60
N ARG A 6 20.20 -34.62 -54.34
CA ARG A 6 20.74 -34.83 -52.98
C ARG A 6 21.27 -33.53 -52.36
N ALA A 7 21.95 -32.70 -53.15
CA ALA A 7 22.44 -31.39 -52.69
C ALA A 7 21.27 -30.46 -52.33
N THR A 8 20.21 -30.46 -53.14
CA THR A 8 19.01 -29.63 -52.92
C THR A 8 18.25 -30.08 -51.66
N LEU A 9 18.17 -31.39 -51.41
CA LEU A 9 17.56 -31.93 -50.19
C LEU A 9 18.36 -31.59 -48.92
N LEU A 10 19.69 -31.63 -48.99
CA LEU A 10 20.56 -31.22 -47.88
C LEU A 10 20.38 -29.73 -47.57
N VAL A 11 20.37 -28.85 -48.58
CA VAL A 11 20.12 -27.41 -48.40
C VAL A 11 18.74 -27.16 -47.80
N ARG A 12 17.71 -27.89 -48.23
CA ARG A 12 16.35 -27.78 -47.64
C ARG A 12 16.33 -28.24 -46.19
N ARG A 13 17.02 -29.34 -45.85
CA ARG A 13 17.12 -29.83 -44.46
C ARG A 13 17.88 -28.87 -43.55
N VAL A 14 19.00 -28.32 -44.00
CA VAL A 14 19.75 -27.31 -43.25
C VAL A 14 18.90 -26.05 -43.03
N ARG A 15 18.21 -25.57 -44.08
CA ARG A 15 17.30 -24.42 -43.96
C ARG A 15 16.08 -24.69 -43.07
N ALA A 16 15.59 -25.92 -43.04
CA ALA A 16 14.51 -26.34 -42.14
C ALA A 16 15.01 -26.42 -40.69
N ALA A 17 16.19 -27.02 -40.46
CA ALA A 17 16.82 -27.11 -39.15
C ALA A 17 17.11 -25.73 -38.56
N VAL A 18 17.71 -24.81 -39.33
CA VAL A 18 17.93 -23.41 -38.90
C VAL A 18 16.62 -22.72 -38.53
N ARG A 19 15.55 -22.91 -39.33
CA ARG A 19 14.21 -22.37 -39.00
C ARG A 19 13.63 -22.95 -37.72
N ILE A 20 13.87 -24.24 -37.42
CA ILE A 20 13.41 -24.88 -36.19
C ILE A 20 14.16 -24.34 -34.97
N PHE A 21 15.48 -24.15 -35.08
CA PHE A 21 16.30 -23.55 -34.02
C PHE A 21 15.90 -22.09 -33.72
N CYS A 22 15.54 -21.29 -34.73
CA CYS A 22 15.08 -19.92 -34.52
C CYS A 22 13.68 -19.83 -33.86
N ARG A 23 12.87 -20.89 -33.93
CA ARG A 23 11.53 -20.96 -33.28
C ARG A 23 11.60 -21.28 -31.79
N HIS A 24 12.65 -21.96 -31.34
CA HIS A 24 12.93 -22.22 -29.92
C HIS A 24 13.69 -21.08 -29.22
N ARG A 25 13.84 -19.92 -29.89
CA ARG A 25 14.38 -18.73 -29.24
C ARG A 25 13.35 -18.23 -28.25
N TYR A 26 13.50 -18.63 -26.98
CA TYR A 26 12.68 -18.19 -25.86
C TYR A 26 12.51 -16.67 -25.93
N LYS A 27 11.31 -16.22 -26.30
CA LYS A 27 10.96 -14.81 -26.28
C LYS A 27 10.84 -14.45 -24.80
N LYS A 28 11.80 -13.68 -24.29
CA LYS A 28 11.72 -13.10 -22.95
C LYS A 28 10.36 -12.40 -22.86
N LYS A 29 9.45 -12.92 -22.03
CA LYS A 29 8.11 -12.36 -21.90
C LYS A 29 8.27 -10.97 -21.30
N TRP A 30 8.06 -9.94 -22.12
CA TRP A 30 8.20 -8.53 -21.73
C TRP A 30 7.36 -8.19 -20.49
N ALA A 31 6.21 -8.86 -20.35
CA ALA A 31 5.31 -8.79 -19.21
C ALA A 31 5.89 -9.34 -17.88
N THR A 32 7.09 -9.93 -17.88
CA THR A 32 7.76 -10.41 -16.66
C THR A 32 8.76 -9.40 -16.10
N SER A 33 8.90 -8.22 -16.71
CA SER A 33 9.95 -7.27 -16.32
C SER A 33 9.54 -6.29 -15.21
N PHE A 34 8.24 -6.15 -14.95
CA PHE A 34 7.72 -5.30 -13.87
C PHE A 34 6.65 -6.05 -13.09
N ALA A 35 6.95 -6.37 -11.83
CA ALA A 35 5.92 -6.86 -10.92
C ALA A 35 4.83 -5.78 -10.79
N ALA A 36 3.57 -6.17 -10.94
CA ALA A 36 2.46 -5.28 -10.66
C ALA A 36 2.58 -4.74 -9.22
N PRO A 37 2.26 -3.46 -8.97
CA PRO A 37 2.30 -2.93 -7.62
C PRO A 37 1.37 -3.75 -6.72
N SER A 38 1.80 -4.02 -5.50
CA SER A 38 0.95 -4.67 -4.52
C SER A 38 -0.27 -3.77 -4.23
N PRO A 39 -1.44 -4.36 -3.91
CA PRO A 39 -2.63 -3.58 -3.55
C PRO A 39 -2.40 -2.46 -2.51
N PRO A 40 -1.63 -2.66 -1.41
CA PRO A 40 -1.37 -1.56 -0.46
C PRO A 40 -0.50 -0.45 -1.06
N ARG A 41 0.42 -0.79 -1.97
CA ARG A 41 1.26 0.20 -2.65
C ARG A 41 0.45 1.04 -3.64
N LEU A 42 -0.51 0.40 -4.32
CA LEU A 42 -1.47 1.11 -5.18
C LEU A 42 -2.37 2.04 -4.36
N ALA A 43 -2.91 1.57 -3.23
CA ALA A 43 -3.72 2.39 -2.32
C ALA A 43 -2.93 3.60 -1.80
N LEU A 44 -1.68 3.41 -1.40
CA LEU A 44 -0.81 4.49 -0.94
C LEU A 44 -0.55 5.53 -2.03
N GLN A 45 -0.36 5.09 -3.28
CA GLN A 45 -0.22 5.99 -4.42
C GLN A 45 -1.48 6.83 -4.65
N TYR A 46 -2.67 6.22 -4.55
CA TYR A 46 -3.94 6.97 -4.62
C TYR A 46 -4.08 8.00 -3.50
N PHE A 47 -3.68 7.64 -2.28
CA PHE A 47 -3.70 8.57 -1.14
C PHE A 47 -2.73 9.73 -1.32
N ASP A 48 -1.51 9.46 -1.80
CA ASP A 48 -0.50 10.49 -2.04
C ASP A 48 -0.96 11.54 -3.08
N VAL A 49 -1.70 11.12 -4.12
CA VAL A 49 -2.26 12.03 -5.13
C VAL A 49 -3.45 12.83 -4.60
N ASN A 50 -4.41 12.18 -3.94
CA ASN A 50 -5.64 12.83 -3.52
C ASN A 50 -5.46 13.70 -2.27
N TYR A 51 -4.86 13.13 -1.22
CA TYR A 51 -4.70 13.82 0.07
C TYR A 51 -3.49 14.76 0.08
N GLY A 52 -2.48 14.52 -0.77
CA GLY A 52 -1.38 15.45 -0.97
C GLY A 52 -1.86 16.83 -1.45
N ALA A 53 -2.83 16.87 -2.38
CA ALA A 53 -3.43 18.12 -2.85
C ALA A 53 -4.30 18.81 -1.79
N GLN A 54 -5.00 18.05 -0.96
CA GLN A 54 -5.92 18.59 0.06
C GLN A 54 -5.21 19.11 1.31
N LEU A 55 -4.21 18.35 1.79
CA LEU A 55 -3.52 18.63 3.06
C LEU A 55 -2.18 19.34 2.87
N GLY A 56 -1.66 19.41 1.64
CA GLY A 56 -0.42 20.13 1.31
C GLY A 56 0.75 19.71 2.20
N SER A 57 1.30 20.68 2.94
CA SER A 57 2.44 20.46 3.85
C SER A 57 2.12 19.60 5.07
N LEU A 58 0.84 19.38 5.40
CA LEU A 58 0.41 18.50 6.49
C LEU A 58 0.30 17.03 6.04
N TRP A 59 0.28 16.76 4.73
CA TRP A 59 0.14 15.40 4.23
C TRP A 59 1.24 14.44 4.74
N PRO A 60 2.54 14.81 4.77
CA PRO A 60 3.57 13.90 5.24
C PRO A 60 3.37 13.43 6.68
N SER A 61 2.85 14.29 7.58
CA SER A 61 2.60 13.90 8.98
C SER A 61 1.42 12.94 9.10
N VAL A 62 0.33 13.20 8.35
CA VAL A 62 -0.82 12.30 8.27
C VAL A 62 -0.42 10.95 7.67
N ARG A 63 0.40 10.95 6.61
CA ARG A 63 0.92 9.74 5.97
C ARG A 63 1.76 8.89 6.92
N VAL A 64 2.61 9.50 7.74
CA VAL A 64 3.34 8.79 8.80
C VAL A 64 2.35 8.19 9.81
N GLY A 65 1.34 8.95 10.22
CA GLY A 65 0.30 8.47 11.14
C GLY A 65 -0.51 7.27 10.63
N LEU A 66 -0.78 7.21 9.32
CA LEU A 66 -1.46 6.08 8.67
C LEU A 66 -0.59 4.82 8.58
N LEU A 67 0.73 4.99 8.44
CA LEU A 67 1.68 3.89 8.29
C LEU A 67 2.28 3.44 9.63
N SER A 68 2.05 4.21 10.71
CA SER A 68 2.44 3.85 12.07
C SER A 68 1.35 3.06 12.80
N GLU A 69 1.70 2.53 13.97
CA GLU A 69 0.77 1.89 14.89
C GLU A 69 -0.37 2.85 15.26
N GLN A 70 -1.60 2.35 15.17
CA GLN A 70 -2.80 3.14 15.47
C GLN A 70 -3.00 3.25 16.97
N LYS A 71 -3.36 4.45 17.43
CA LYS A 71 -3.72 4.68 18.83
C LYS A 71 -5.17 4.22 19.02
N TYR A 72 -5.42 3.43 20.06
CA TYR A 72 -6.74 2.92 20.40
C TYR A 72 -7.28 3.61 21.66
N GLY A 73 -8.58 3.88 21.66
CA GLY A 73 -9.31 4.34 22.84
C GLY A 73 -10.18 3.22 23.40
N ALA A 74 -10.32 3.18 24.73
CA ALA A 74 -11.25 2.26 25.39
C ALA A 74 -12.61 2.94 25.56
N LEU A 75 -13.64 2.40 24.90
CA LEU A 75 -15.01 2.81 25.15
C LEU A 75 -15.55 2.04 26.35
N ILE A 76 -15.89 2.75 27.42
CA ILE A 76 -16.43 2.15 28.63
C ILE A 76 -17.87 1.74 28.39
N ASN A 77 -18.20 0.50 28.72
CA ASN A 77 -19.57 0.00 28.67
C ASN A 77 -20.37 0.54 29.87
N ASN A 78 -21.39 1.35 29.60
CA ASN A 78 -22.26 1.95 30.61
C ASN A 78 -23.07 0.93 31.44
N PHE A 79 -23.21 -0.32 30.96
CA PHE A 79 -23.90 -1.40 31.70
C PHE A 79 -22.96 -2.18 32.62
N SER A 80 -21.67 -1.84 32.66
CA SER A 80 -20.68 -2.45 33.55
C SER A 80 -20.41 -1.56 34.77
N SER A 81 -19.55 -2.01 35.70
CA SER A 81 -19.09 -1.15 36.80
C SER A 81 -18.12 -0.10 36.27
N VAL A 82 -18.67 1.06 35.89
CA VAL A 82 -17.96 2.17 35.25
C VAL A 82 -16.80 2.63 36.12
N GLU A 83 -17.01 2.84 37.41
CA GLU A 83 -15.99 3.37 38.33
C GLU A 83 -14.80 2.42 38.48
N ALA A 84 -15.06 1.12 38.55
CA ALA A 84 -14.01 0.11 38.66
C ALA A 84 -13.18 0.00 37.37
N VAL A 85 -13.85 0.05 36.21
CA VAL A 85 -13.19 0.01 34.90
C VAL A 85 -12.39 1.29 34.65
N THR A 86 -12.96 2.45 34.95
CA THR A 86 -12.28 3.75 34.82
C THR A 86 -11.04 3.79 35.70
N ARG A 87 -11.14 3.38 36.97
CA ARG A 87 -9.98 3.34 37.87
C ARG A 87 -8.86 2.46 37.31
N ARG A 88 -9.20 1.27 36.81
CA ARG A 88 -8.22 0.36 36.20
C ARG A 88 -7.55 0.97 34.96
N LEU A 89 -8.30 1.72 34.16
CA LEU A 89 -7.74 2.43 32.99
C LEU A 89 -6.86 3.61 33.42
N SER A 90 -7.23 4.34 34.47
CA SER A 90 -6.41 5.40 35.05
C SER A 90 -5.10 4.85 35.62
N ASP A 91 -5.12 3.67 36.24
CA ASP A 91 -3.91 2.98 36.70
C ASP A 91 -2.98 2.61 35.53
N LEU A 92 -3.53 2.41 34.33
CA LEU A 92 -2.80 2.21 33.07
C LEU A 92 -2.43 3.52 32.36
N SER A 93 -2.45 4.66 33.08
CA SER A 93 -2.16 6.00 32.53
C SER A 93 -3.07 6.44 31.37
N SER A 94 -4.28 5.88 31.27
CA SER A 94 -5.27 6.30 30.28
C SER A 94 -6.02 7.54 30.77
N THR A 95 -6.29 8.48 29.86
CA THR A 95 -7.05 9.71 30.13
C THR A 95 -8.41 9.70 29.44
N ASP A 96 -9.40 10.34 30.08
CA ASP A 96 -10.73 10.51 29.47
C ASP A 96 -10.72 11.71 28.51
N LEU A 97 -10.62 11.39 27.22
CA LEU A 97 -10.60 12.36 26.13
C LEU A 97 -11.89 13.19 26.04
N LEU A 98 -13.05 12.62 26.40
CA LEU A 98 -14.34 13.31 26.31
C LEU A 98 -14.50 14.30 27.46
N GLN A 99 -14.04 13.94 28.65
CA GLN A 99 -14.03 14.84 29.78
C GLN A 99 -13.06 16.01 29.54
N GLU A 100 -11.87 15.74 29.02
CA GLU A 100 -10.88 16.77 28.68
C GLU A 100 -11.41 17.74 27.61
N ALA A 101 -12.04 17.23 26.55
CA ALA A 101 -12.64 18.06 25.50
C ALA A 101 -13.75 18.99 26.01
N ARG A 102 -14.54 18.55 27.00
CA ARG A 102 -15.58 19.39 27.63
C ARG A 102 -15.00 20.53 28.44
N VAL A 103 -13.86 20.29 29.10
CA VAL A 103 -13.17 21.32 29.90
C VAL A 103 -12.49 22.34 28.99
N GLY A 104 -11.84 21.89 27.91
CA GLY A 104 -11.15 22.78 26.97
C GLY A 104 -12.05 23.69 26.11
N GLY A 105 -13.36 23.45 26.08
CA GLY A 105 -14.33 24.27 25.34
C GLY A 105 -14.66 25.64 25.98
N GLY A 106 -14.20 25.91 27.20
CA GLY A 106 -14.51 27.15 27.93
C GLY A 106 -13.51 28.30 27.77
N ASP A 107 -12.30 28.05 27.27
CA ASP A 107 -11.19 29.01 27.37
C ASP A 107 -10.95 29.87 26.10
N THR A 108 -11.74 29.68 25.04
CA THR A 108 -11.55 30.40 23.76
C THR A 108 -12.14 31.83 23.76
N GLN A 109 -12.75 32.31 24.85
CA GLN A 109 -13.30 33.68 24.96
C GLN A 109 -12.47 34.60 25.89
N ARG A 110 -11.14 34.62 25.82
CA ARG A 110 -10.33 35.59 26.60
C ARG A 110 -9.00 35.96 25.95
N MET A 111 -8.97 36.41 24.68
CA MET A 111 -7.82 37.20 24.16
C MET A 111 -8.26 38.16 23.03
N ASP A 112 -9.20 39.05 23.34
CA ASP A 112 -9.39 40.29 22.58
C ASP A 112 -9.12 41.45 23.56
N GLY A 113 -7.97 42.08 23.44
CA GLY A 113 -7.52 43.21 24.27
C GLY A 113 -6.16 43.72 23.81
#